data_AF-A0A3E2N3N4-F1
#
_entry.id   AF-A0A3E2N3N4-F1
#
_cell.length_a   1.000
_cell.length_b   1.000
_cell.length_c   1.000
_cell.angle_alpha   90.00
_cell.angle_beta   90.00
_cell.angle_gamma   90.00
#
_symmetry.space_group_name_H-M   'P 1'
#
loop_
_entity.id
_entity.type
_entity.pdbx_description
1 polymer ?
#
loop_
_entity_poly.entity_id
_entity_poly.type
_entity_poly.pdbx_seq_one_letter_code
_entity_poly.pdbx_strand_id
1 'polypeptide(L)'
;MIFSSLLFFILSECFCRPGLCRFLAGEKGLTHKEERIGHAFGSYLRADAFLLLLLWGLSFFPFPYLYQGIGVLFLIITFFYLKKMVIILRKTA
;
A
#
# COMPACT_ATOMS: atom_id res chain seq x y z
N MET A 1 -12.62 -9.95 -4.19
CA MET A 1 -12.27 -8.65 -3.58
C MET A 1 -11.83 -8.77 -2.13
N ILE A 2 -12.60 -9.42 -1.25
CA ILE A 2 -12.20 -9.66 0.16
C ILE A 2 -10.83 -10.34 0.29
N PHE A 3 -10.60 -11.42 -0.48
CA PHE A 3 -9.32 -12.13 -0.45
C PHE A 3 -8.14 -11.23 -0.87
N SER A 4 -8.35 -10.40 -1.90
CA SER A 4 -7.37 -9.40 -2.33
C SER A 4 -7.11 -8.36 -1.23
N SER A 5 -8.16 -7.79 -0.61
CA SER A 5 -8.00 -6.83 0.49
C SER A 5 -7.24 -7.42 1.68
N LEU A 6 -7.53 -8.66 2.07
CA LEU A 6 -6.81 -9.38 3.13
C LEU A 6 -5.33 -9.56 2.77
N LEU A 7 -5.04 -9.97 1.53
CA LEU A 7 -3.68 -10.19 1.05
C LEU A 7 -2.89 -8.88 1.00
N PHE A 8 -3.50 -7.78 0.52
CA PHE A 8 -2.89 -6.45 0.55
C PHE A 8 -2.65 -5.93 1.98
N PHE A 9 -3.54 -6.25 2.93
CA PHE A 9 -3.38 -5.88 4.33
C PHE A 9 -2.24 -6.66 5.00
N ILE A 10 -2.13 -7.97 4.74
CA ILE A 10 -1.04 -8.81 5.23
C ILE A 10 0.30 -8.34 4.66
N LEU A 11 0.36 -8.06 3.35
CA LEU A 11 1.56 -7.49 2.72
C LEU A 11 1.90 -6.13 3.33
N SER A 12 0.91 -5.25 3.52
CA SER A 12 1.11 -3.95 4.18
C SER A 12 1.78 -4.10 5.54
N GLU A 13 1.28 -4.99 6.40
CA GLU A 13 1.87 -5.23 7.73
C GLU A 13 3.30 -5.78 7.61
N CYS A 14 3.56 -6.67 6.66
CA CYS A 14 4.88 -7.22 6.42
C CYS A 14 5.90 -6.17 5.94
N PHE A 15 5.45 -5.22 5.11
CA PHE A 15 6.27 -4.11 4.62
C PHE A 15 6.40 -2.94 5.62
N CYS A 16 5.39 -2.70 6.47
CA CYS A 16 5.45 -1.70 7.55
C CYS A 16 6.26 -2.15 8.76
N ARG A 17 6.36 -3.46 9.00
CA ARG A 17 7.19 -4.07 10.04
C ARG A 17 8.25 -5.00 9.44
N PRO A 18 9.18 -4.45 8.63
CA PRO A 18 10.17 -5.26 7.92
C PRO A 18 11.07 -6.04 8.87
N GLY A 19 11.32 -5.52 10.09
CA GLY A 19 12.10 -6.23 11.12
C GLY A 19 11.43 -7.51 11.64
N LEU A 20 10.09 -7.54 11.77
CA LEU A 20 9.36 -8.67 12.35
C LEU A 20 9.13 -9.78 11.31
N CYS A 21 8.78 -9.40 10.07
CA CYS A 21 8.70 -10.32 8.94
C CYS A 21 10.07 -10.91 8.57
N ARG A 22 11.17 -10.15 8.70
CA ARG A 22 12.52 -10.67 8.44
C ARG A 22 13.13 -11.46 9.58
N PHE A 23 12.81 -11.16 10.84
CA PHE A 23 13.20 -12.02 11.95
C PHE A 23 12.66 -13.45 11.77
N LEU A 24 11.45 -13.56 11.21
CA LEU A 24 10.85 -14.84 10.81
C LEU A 24 11.49 -15.46 9.54
N ALA A 25 12.05 -14.64 8.63
CA ALA A 25 12.61 -15.09 7.35
C ALA A 25 14.14 -15.32 7.34
N GLY A 26 14.87 -14.90 8.38
CA GLY A 26 16.31 -15.12 8.52
C GLY A 26 17.21 -14.29 7.59
N GLU A 27 16.71 -13.18 7.02
CA GLU A 27 17.46 -12.35 6.07
C GLU A 27 18.34 -11.26 6.71
N LYS A 28 19.43 -10.87 6.02
CA LYS A 28 20.36 -9.80 6.43
C LYS A 28 19.68 -8.43 6.54
N GLY A 29 20.19 -7.60 7.44
CA GLY A 29 19.66 -6.28 7.77
C GLY A 29 19.59 -5.34 6.56
N LEU A 30 18.45 -4.67 6.41
CA LEU A 30 18.25 -3.65 5.38
C LEU A 30 18.99 -2.37 5.69
N THR A 31 19.39 -1.66 4.64
CA THR A 31 19.81 -0.27 4.80
C THR A 31 18.61 0.59 5.24
N HIS A 32 18.87 1.63 6.04
CA HIS A 32 17.84 2.56 6.52
C HIS A 32 16.99 3.16 5.37
N LYS A 33 17.55 3.21 4.15
CA LYS A 33 16.88 3.64 2.92
C LYS A 33 15.77 2.68 2.49
N GLU A 34 16.08 1.38 2.44
CA GLU A 34 15.13 0.34 2.04
C GLU A 34 14.02 0.17 3.08
N GLU A 35 14.32 0.39 4.37
CA GLU A 35 13.31 0.37 5.43
C GLU A 35 12.26 1.48 5.28
N ARG A 36 12.70 2.71 4.94
CA ARG A 36 11.78 3.83 4.65
C ARG A 36 10.94 3.58 3.41
N ILE A 37 11.53 3.00 2.36
CA ILE A 37 10.83 2.63 1.14
C ILE A 37 9.79 1.53 1.43
N GLY A 38 10.19 0.50 2.19
CA GLY A 38 9.30 -0.58 2.64
C GLY A 38 8.12 -0.06 3.43
N HIS A 39 8.35 0.79 4.44
CA HIS A 39 7.28 1.38 5.22
C HIS A 39 6.34 2.27 4.36
N ALA A 40 6.89 3.04 3.43
CA ALA A 40 6.08 3.83 2.50
C ALA A 40 5.21 2.92 1.60
N PHE A 41 5.77 1.81 1.11
CA PHE A 41 5.04 0.84 0.29
C PHE A 41 3.97 0.10 1.09
N GLY A 42 4.27 -0.32 2.32
CA GLY A 42 3.27 -0.93 3.21
C GLY A 42 2.09 0.00 3.46
N SER A 43 2.34 1.28 3.73
CA SER A 43 1.29 2.29 3.87
C SER A 43 0.45 2.47 2.60
N TYR A 44 1.05 2.32 1.41
CA TYR A 44 0.33 2.39 0.14
C TYR A 44 -0.56 1.15 -0.07
N LEU A 45 0.00 -0.05 0.14
CA LEU A 45 -0.76 -1.30 0.07
C LEU A 45 -1.93 -1.32 1.06
N ARG A 46 -1.78 -0.70 2.24
CA ARG A 46 -2.86 -0.52 3.21
C ARG A 46 -3.99 0.34 2.65
N ALA A 47 -3.63 1.47 2.01
CA ALA A 47 -4.61 2.36 1.40
C ALA A 47 -5.37 1.66 0.26
N ASP A 48 -4.67 0.88 -0.56
CA ASP A 48 -5.29 0.06 -1.63
C ASP A 48 -6.20 -1.04 -1.06
N ALA A 49 -5.79 -1.70 0.03
CA ALA A 49 -6.63 -2.69 0.72
C ALA A 49 -7.95 -2.07 1.20
N PHE A 50 -7.88 -0.88 1.82
CA PHE A 50 -9.05 -0.12 2.25
C PHE A 50 -9.92 0.30 1.06
N LEU A 51 -9.31 0.76 -0.03
CA LEU A 51 -10.02 1.16 -1.24
C LEU A 51 -10.80 -0.01 -1.85
N LEU A 52 -10.17 -1.18 -1.94
CA LEU A 52 -10.79 -2.42 -2.41
C LEU A 52 -11.92 -2.90 -1.51
N LEU A 53 -11.78 -2.71 -0.18
CA LEU A 53 -12.79 -3.10 0.80
C LEU A 53 -13.99 -2.15 0.77
N LEU A 54 -13.73 -0.85 0.58
CA LEU A 54 -14.74 0.18 0.35
C LEU A 54 -15.50 -0.10 -0.96
N LEU A 55 -14.78 -0.35 -2.06
CA LEU A 55 -15.36 -0.72 -3.35
C LEU A 55 -16.23 -1.98 -3.24
N TRP A 56 -15.77 -2.98 -2.48
CA TRP A 56 -16.55 -4.18 -2.24
C TRP A 56 -17.84 -3.89 -1.46
N GLY A 57 -17.78 -3.09 -0.39
CA GLY A 57 -18.96 -2.71 0.38
C GLY A 57 -19.96 -1.87 -0.41
N LEU A 58 -19.47 -0.96 -1.24
CA LEU A 58 -20.29 -0.11 -2.11
C LEU A 58 -20.82 -0.82 -3.35
N SER A 59 -20.24 -1.96 -3.75
CA SER A 59 -20.71 -2.76 -4.89
C SER A 59 -22.11 -3.36 -4.68
N PHE A 60 -22.58 -3.43 -3.44
CA PHE A 60 -23.95 -3.84 -3.11
C PHE A 60 -25.00 -2.76 -3.41
N PHE A 61 -24.57 -1.52 -3.69
CA PHE A 61 -25.45 -0.41 -4.00
C PHE A 61 -25.34 -0.06 -5.49
N PRO A 62 -26.47 0.23 -6.17
CA PRO A 62 -26.47 0.59 -7.59
C PRO A 62 -26.07 2.06 -7.79
N PHE A 63 -24.86 2.43 -7.38
CA PHE A 63 -24.33 3.78 -7.65
C PHE A 63 -23.74 3.86 -9.06
N PRO A 64 -24.26 4.76 -9.92
CA PRO A 64 -23.65 5.01 -11.22
C PRO A 64 -22.24 5.60 -11.04
N TYR A 65 -21.30 5.22 -11.91
CA TYR A 65 -19.91 5.73 -11.96
C TYR A 65 -19.01 5.41 -10.75
N LEU A 66 -19.43 4.52 -9.86
CA LEU A 66 -18.68 4.12 -8.66
C LEU A 66 -17.25 3.63 -9.00
N TYR A 67 -17.10 2.79 -10.02
CA TYR A 67 -15.80 2.30 -10.48
C TYR A 67 -14.90 3.39 -11.06
N GLN A 68 -15.47 4.40 -11.73
CA GLN A 68 -14.71 5.54 -12.25
C GLN A 68 -14.21 6.43 -11.12
N GLY A 69 -15.05 6.74 -10.13
CA GLY A 69 -14.66 7.52 -8.96
C GLY A 69 -13.52 6.85 -8.18
N ILE A 70 -13.62 5.53 -7.98
CA ILE A 70 -12.57 4.77 -7.29
C ILE A 70 -11.29 4.66 -8.13
N GLY A 71 -11.40 4.54 -9.46
CA GLY A 71 -10.25 4.58 -10.36
C GLY A 71 -9.48 5.91 -10.32
N VAL A 72 -10.19 7.03 -10.27
CA VAL A 72 -9.57 8.37 -10.10
C VAL A 72 -8.90 8.47 -8.73
N LEU A 73 -9.56 8.00 -7.67
CA LEU A 73 -8.98 8.01 -6.32
C LEU A 73 -7.69 7.18 -6.25
N PHE A 74 -7.69 6.01 -6.89
CA PHE A 74 -6.51 5.15 -7.00
C PHE A 74 -5.34 5.89 -7.66
N LEU A 75 -5.56 6.52 -8.81
CA LEU A 75 -4.53 7.30 -9.51
C LEU A 75 -3.95 8.43 -8.64
N ILE A 76 -4.80 9.13 -7.90
CA ILE A 76 -4.37 10.20 -6.98
C ILE A 76 -3.48 9.62 -5.88
N ILE A 77 -3.89 8.52 -5.24
CA ILE A 77 -3.13 7.85 -4.17
C ILE A 77 -1.79 7.34 -4.72
N THR A 78 -1.78 6.70 -5.89
CA THR A 78 -0.56 6.24 -6.57
C THR A 78 0.39 7.40 -6.86
N PHE A 79 -0.13 8.56 -7.31
CA PHE A 79 0.70 9.74 -7.57
C PHE A 79 1.33 10.30 -6.29
N PHE A 80 0.57 10.41 -5.20
CA PHE A 80 1.11 10.81 -3.90
C PHE A 80 2.19 9.85 -3.39
N TYR A 81 1.97 8.54 -3.58
CA TYR A 81 2.94 7.52 -3.24
C TYR A 81 4.23 7.67 -4.06
N LEU A 82 4.13 7.79 -5.39
CA LEU A 82 5.27 8.01 -6.27
C LEU A 82 6.05 9.26 -5.88
N LYS A 83 5.36 10.37 -5.58
CA LYS A 83 6.00 11.60 -5.11
C LYS A 83 6.76 11.38 -3.80
N LYS A 84 6.17 10.66 -2.83
CA LYS A 84 6.80 10.33 -1.55
C LYS A 84 8.05 9.45 -1.74
N MET A 85 7.96 8.45 -2.61
CA MET A 85 9.08 7.60 -3.04
C MET A 85 10.23 8.42 -3.66
N VAL A 86 9.92 9.31 -4.61
CA VAL A 86 10.91 10.18 -5.26
C VAL A 86 11.59 11.11 -4.25
N ILE A 87 10.84 11.68 -3.30
CA ILE A 87 11.42 12.50 -2.23
C ILE A 87 12.38 11.67 -1.37
N ILE A 88 11.99 10.46 -0.96
CA ILE A 88 12.86 9.57 -0.16
C ILE A 88 14.13 9.23 -0.93
N LEU A 89 14.02 8.92 -2.23
CA LEU A 89 15.16 8.62 -3.08
C LEU A 89 16.10 9.82 -3.24
N ARG A 90 15.55 11.02 -3.44
CA ARG A 90 16.30 12.27 -3.69
C ARG A 90 16.91 12.88 -2.42
N LYS A 91 16.31 12.67 -1.24
CA LYS A 91 16.87 13.14 0.06
C LYS A 91 18.05 12.31 0.56
N THR A 92 18.37 11.21 -0.11
CA THR A 92 19.36 10.21 0.31
C THR A 92 20.44 10.00 -0.76
N ALA A 93 20.55 10.94 -1.70
CA ALA A 93 21.65 11.09 -2.66
C ALA A 93 22.41 12.37 -2.30
#